data_AF-A0A7Y6GM29-F1
#
_entry.id   AF-A0A7Y6GM29-F1
#
_cell.length_a   1.000
_cell.length_b   1.000
_cell.length_c   1.000
_cell.angle_alpha   90.00
_cell.angle_beta   90.00
_cell.angle_gamma   90.00
#
_symmetry.space_group_name_H-M   'P 1'
#
loop_
_entity.id
_entity.type
_entity.pdbx_description
1 polymer ?
#
loop_
_entity_poly.entity_id
_entity_poly.type
_entity_poly.pdbx_seq_one_letter_code
_entity_poly.pdbx_strand_id
1 'polypeptide(L)' 'EPRLHLLGYGDWTGPASATLIGVGRPARDAAREVAGLLT' A
#
# COMPACT_ATOMS: atom_id res chain seq x y z
N GLU A 1 -8.32 0.06 -13.17
CA GLU A 1 -8.55 1.29 -12.40
C GLU A 1 -7.26 1.88 -11.83
N PRO A 2 -6.60 2.83 -12.52
CA PRO A 2 -5.31 3.40 -12.11
C PRO A 2 -5.31 4.20 -10.79
N ARG A 3 -6.50 4.54 -10.29
CA ARG A 3 -6.70 5.26 -9.03
C ARG A 3 -7.05 4.35 -7.85
N LEU A 4 -7.09 3.04 -8.07
CA LEU A 4 -7.43 2.05 -7.06
C LEU A 4 -6.14 1.43 -6.53
N HIS A 5 -5.88 1.62 -5.23
CA HIS A 5 -4.76 0.99 -4.53
C HIS A 5 -5.31 0.04 -3.47
N LEU A 6 -4.69 -1.14 -3.34
CA LEU A 6 -5.09 -2.18 -2.40
C LEU A 6 -3.92 -2.45 -1.45
N LEU A 7 -4.19 -2.42 -0.15
CA LEU A 7 -3.18 -2.48 0.90
C LEU A 7 -3.73 -3.20 2.13
N GLY A 8 -2.89 -4.00 2.78
CA GLY A 8 -3.19 -4.55 4.11
C GLY A 8 -4.15 -5.74 4.09
N TYR A 9 -4.39 -6.33 2.92
CA TYR A 9 -5.25 -7.50 2.74
C TYR A 9 -4.50 -8.83 2.84
N GLY A 10 -3.23 -8.79 3.24
CA GLY A 10 -2.38 -9.96 3.40
C GLY A 10 -1.33 -10.05 2.30
N ASP A 11 -0.69 -11.21 2.19
CA ASP A 11 0.52 -11.39 1.38
C ASP A 11 0.35 -10.98 -0.09
N TRP A 12 -0.86 -11.08 -0.64
CA TRP A 12 -1.18 -10.65 -2.00
C TRP A 12 -1.11 -9.12 -2.22
N THR A 13 -1.20 -8.33 -1.14
CA THR A 13 -0.93 -6.87 -1.13
C THR A 13 0.40 -6.49 -0.48
N GLY A 14 1.28 -7.48 -0.26
CA GLY A 14 2.59 -7.32 0.36
C GLY A 14 2.80 -8.30 1.52
N PRO A 15 4.01 -8.89 1.66
CA PRO A 15 4.29 -9.87 2.72
C PRO A 15 3.95 -9.33 4.12
N ALA A 16 3.20 -10.11 4.89
CA ALA A 16 2.72 -9.76 6.23
C ALA A 16 1.95 -8.43 6.33
N SER A 17 1.40 -7.91 5.23
CA SER A 17 0.75 -6.59 5.20
C SER A 17 -0.52 -6.50 6.05
N ALA A 18 -1.20 -7.63 6.33
CA ALA A 18 -2.35 -7.71 7.23
C ALA A 18 -1.94 -7.76 8.72
N THR A 19 -0.91 -7.02 9.11
CA THR A 19 -0.41 -6.95 10.49
C THR A 19 -0.04 -5.51 10.85
N LEU A 20 -0.13 -5.16 12.14
CA LEU A 20 0.15 -3.79 12.62
C LEU A 20 1.54 -3.29 12.24
N ILE A 21 2.55 -4.17 12.29
CA ILE A 21 3.94 -3.80 11.93
C ILE A 21 4.15 -3.94 10.42
N GLY A 22 3.67 -5.03 9.81
CA GLY A 22 3.94 -5.35 8.40
C GLY A 22 3.27 -4.41 7.40
N VAL A 23 2.18 -3.75 7.77
CA VAL A 23 1.49 -2.79 6.88
C VAL A 23 2.32 -1.54 6.59
N GLY A 24 3.25 -1.15 7.47
CA GLY A 24 3.86 0.18 7.45
C GLY A 24 4.66 0.50 6.17
N ARG A 25 5.49 -0.43 5.69
CA ARG A 25 6.28 -0.23 4.47
C ARG A 25 5.43 -0.13 3.20
N PRO A 26 4.55 -1.10 2.89
CA PRO A 26 3.71 -1.00 1.69
C PRO A 26 2.76 0.21 1.77
N ALA A 27 2.29 0.61 2.96
CA ALA A 27 1.48 1.82 3.13
C ALA A 27 2.22 3.09 2.70
N ARG A 28 3.49 3.22 3.12
CA ARG A 28 4.33 4.38 2.80
C ARG A 28 4.60 4.48 1.30
N ASP A 29 4.82 3.36 0.64
CA ASP A 29 5.11 3.36 -0.80
C ASP A 29 3.85 3.66 -1.62
N ALA A 30 2.69 3.10 -1.24
CA ALA A 30 1.41 3.46 -1.84
C ALA A 30 1.08 4.95 -1.65
N ALA A 31 1.33 5.53 -0.48
CA ALA A 31 1.11 6.95 -0.24
C ALA A 31 1.98 7.85 -1.16
N ARG A 32 3.22 7.44 -1.43
CA ARG A 32 4.12 8.15 -2.36
C ARG A 32 3.64 8.05 -3.80
N GLU A 33 3.20 6.86 -4.21
CA GLU A 33 2.64 6.64 -5.54
C GLU A 33 1.41 7.52 -5.76
N VAL A 34 0.46 7.50 -4.82
CA VAL A 34 -0.74 8.35 -4.87
C VAL A 34 -0.37 9.83 -4.91
N ALA A 35 0.58 10.28 -4.10
CA ALA A 35 1.03 11.68 -4.15
C ALA A 35 1.62 12.06 -5.52
N GLY A 36 2.38 11.16 -6.14
CA GLY A 36 2.90 11.34 -7.49
C GLY A 36 1.82 11.40 -8.58
N LEU A 37 0.66 10.78 -8.39
CA LEU A 37 -0.47 10.87 -9.31
C LEU A 37 -1.24 12.20 -9.23
N LEU A 38 -1.05 12.96 -8.15
CA LEU A 38 -1.74 14.22 -7.88
C LEU A 38 -0.90 15.46 -8.21
N THR A 39 0.36 15.27 -8.61
CA THR A 39 1.29 16.33 -9.01
C THR A 39 1.40 16.36 -10.54
#